data_AF-A0A318M8J6-F1
#
_entry.id   AF-A0A318M8J6-F1
#
_cell.length_a   1.000
_cell.length_b   1.000
_cell.length_c   1.000
_cell.angle_alpha   90.00
_cell.angle_beta   90.00
_cell.angle_gamma   90.00
#
_symmetry.space_group_name_H-M   'P 1'
#
loop_
_entity.id
_entity.type
_entity.pdbx_description
1 polymer ?
#
loop_
_entity_poly.entity_id
_entity_poly.type
_entity_poly.pdbx_seq_one_letter_code
_entity_poly.pdbx_strand_id
1 'polypeptide(L)'
;MRAVAVGIVALFLLSVVPAPASAARQPRDPLTCAATLDCPLAEIDLMTMPERLEFLTAMSEGPAAELAPGYAPRWGNIAGIITFFAAHDMGEPGTWVSYVDAGILEGIERGIAIAAGRGTDTFGNPGSALWASYLMRLRDGELTGRAAHDRAWSEAEQAATDHGVTVAERVHGLAPSGMEQRFFAYSEFYRWVLRNRPTLLDVVSPGARPGERFQLTFVDWFTDVTNPVPARRGAELALDLAEFDAAGGLGSGLVVLHAYAVYLAPDYLAAVRA
;
A
#
# COMPACT_ATOMS: atom_id res chain seq x y z
N MET A 1 -13.25 73.12 -45.08
CA MET A 1 -11.85 72.60 -45.05
C MET A 1 -11.39 72.52 -43.61
N ARG A 2 -10.71 71.44 -43.22
CA ARG A 2 -10.19 71.14 -41.87
C ARG A 2 -11.29 70.93 -40.79
N ALA A 3 -11.17 70.08 -39.77
CA ALA A 3 -10.58 68.74 -39.55
C ALA A 3 -10.50 68.52 -38.02
N VAL A 4 -10.31 67.25 -37.62
CA VAL A 4 -9.84 66.76 -36.29
C VAL A 4 -10.89 66.43 -35.22
N ALA A 5 -10.80 65.17 -34.83
CA ALA A 5 -11.57 64.39 -33.87
C ALA A 5 -11.43 64.80 -32.38
N VAL A 6 -12.51 64.56 -31.64
CA VAL A 6 -12.57 63.96 -30.28
C VAL A 6 -13.91 63.19 -30.24
N GLY A 7 -14.11 62.01 -29.64
CA GLY A 7 -13.21 61.04 -28.98
C GLY A 7 -14.07 59.96 -28.28
N ILE A 8 -13.63 58.69 -28.21
CA ILE A 8 -14.44 57.57 -27.67
C ILE A 8 -13.83 57.02 -26.38
N VAL A 9 -14.37 57.42 -25.22
CA VAL A 9 -14.09 56.80 -23.90
C VAL A 9 -15.33 56.90 -22.99
N ALA A 10 -16.11 55.83 -22.88
CA ALA A 10 -17.13 55.51 -21.87
C ALA A 10 -18.02 54.36 -22.41
N LEU A 11 -18.42 53.33 -21.67
CA LEU A 11 -18.06 52.91 -20.32
C LEU A 11 -18.37 51.40 -20.20
N PHE A 12 -17.46 50.51 -20.61
CA PHE A 12 -17.61 49.07 -20.37
C PHE A 12 -17.34 48.76 -18.89
N LEU A 13 -18.33 49.01 -18.03
CA LEU A 13 -18.40 48.45 -16.68
C LEU A 13 -18.68 46.94 -16.77
N LEU A 14 -17.67 46.20 -17.19
CA LEU A 14 -17.63 44.75 -17.09
C LEU A 14 -17.80 44.39 -15.61
N SER A 15 -18.92 43.75 -15.30
CA SER A 15 -19.23 43.21 -14.00
C SER A 15 -18.32 42.01 -13.75
N VAL A 16 -17.08 42.28 -13.28
CA VAL A 16 -16.18 41.23 -12.78
C VAL A 16 -16.76 40.75 -11.45
N VAL A 17 -17.76 39.86 -11.54
CA VAL A 17 -18.14 39.01 -10.42
C VAL A 17 -16.92 38.09 -10.19
N PRO A 18 -16.21 38.18 -9.05
CA PRO A 18 -15.20 37.19 -8.76
C PRO A 18 -15.93 35.84 -8.67
N ALA A 19 -15.54 34.89 -9.53
CA ALA A 19 -15.94 33.51 -9.33
C ALA A 19 -15.57 33.13 -7.89
N PRO A 20 -16.47 32.45 -7.14
CA PRO A 20 -16.11 32.00 -5.81
C PRO A 20 -14.87 31.12 -5.97
N ALA A 21 -13.75 31.56 -5.41
CA ALA A 21 -12.58 30.71 -5.29
C ALA A 21 -13.06 29.46 -4.56
N SER A 22 -12.93 28.28 -5.20
CA SER A 22 -13.21 27.01 -4.54
C SER A 22 -12.40 27.00 -3.26
N ALA A 23 -13.07 27.16 -2.12
CA ALA A 23 -12.42 27.10 -0.83
C ALA A 23 -11.71 25.75 -0.80
N ALA A 24 -10.37 25.77 -0.69
CA ALA A 24 -9.58 24.55 -0.65
C ALA A 24 -10.14 23.74 0.51
N ARG A 25 -10.85 22.66 0.18
CA ARG A 25 -11.50 21.81 1.17
C ARG A 25 -10.35 21.25 2.00
N GLN A 26 -10.32 21.58 3.29
CA GLN A 26 -9.27 21.02 4.14
C GLN A 26 -9.35 19.50 4.06
N PRO A 27 -8.21 18.80 3.97
CA PRO A 27 -8.20 17.35 3.98
C PRO A 27 -8.93 16.86 5.22
N ARG A 28 -9.78 15.85 5.03
CA ARG A 28 -10.47 15.16 6.11
C ARG A 28 -9.46 14.41 6.97
N ASP A 29 -9.77 14.29 8.25
CA ASP A 29 -8.99 13.47 9.16
C ASP A 29 -9.08 11.97 8.79
N PRO A 30 -8.07 11.15 9.18
CA PRO A 30 -8.03 9.71 8.95
C PRO A 30 -9.32 8.95 9.32
N LEU A 31 -9.95 9.31 10.44
CA LEU A 31 -11.13 8.62 10.94
C LEU A 31 -12.37 8.96 10.11
N THR A 32 -12.52 10.22 9.68
CA THR A 32 -13.55 10.61 8.72
C THR A 32 -13.37 9.87 7.39
N CYS A 33 -12.14 9.75 6.86
CA CYS A 33 -11.89 8.94 5.67
C CYS A 33 -12.29 7.48 5.86
N ALA A 34 -11.82 6.80 6.92
CA ALA A 34 -12.19 5.42 7.21
C ALA A 34 -13.70 5.22 7.40
N ALA A 35 -14.38 6.21 7.97
CA ALA A 35 -15.81 6.18 8.18
C ALA A 35 -16.61 6.37 6.88
N THR A 36 -16.17 7.24 5.95
CA THR A 36 -16.91 7.54 4.70
C THR A 36 -16.54 6.61 3.53
N LEU A 37 -15.29 6.13 3.49
CA LEU A 37 -14.72 5.29 2.44
C LEU A 37 -14.72 5.93 1.04
N ASP A 38 -14.54 7.25 0.95
CA ASP A 38 -14.52 8.04 -0.29
C ASP A 38 -13.43 9.14 -0.32
N CYS A 39 -12.27 8.87 0.28
CA CYS A 39 -11.09 9.73 0.18
C CYS A 39 -10.27 9.39 -1.09
N PRO A 40 -10.07 10.35 -2.01
CA PRO A 40 -9.23 10.13 -3.18
C PRO A 40 -7.75 10.11 -2.77
N LEU A 41 -6.91 9.48 -3.59
CA LEU A 41 -5.45 9.43 -3.43
C LEU A 41 -4.83 10.81 -3.16
N ALA A 42 -5.32 11.88 -3.80
CA ALA A 42 -4.84 13.25 -3.57
C ALA A 42 -5.16 13.83 -2.18
N GLU A 43 -6.11 13.24 -1.43
CA GLU A 43 -6.40 13.58 -0.04
C GLU A 43 -5.59 12.71 0.93
N ILE A 44 -5.35 11.44 0.56
CA ILE A 44 -4.50 10.50 1.30
C ILE A 44 -3.00 10.89 1.19
N ASP A 45 -2.56 11.43 0.05
CA ASP A 45 -1.20 11.98 -0.14
C ASP A 45 -0.86 13.06 0.91
N LEU A 46 -1.86 13.83 1.35
CA LEU A 46 -1.71 14.87 2.37
C LEU A 46 -1.60 14.32 3.80
N MET A 47 -1.92 13.04 4.03
CA MET A 47 -1.76 12.39 5.33
C MET A 47 -0.29 12.01 5.57
N THR A 48 0.21 12.33 6.76
CA THR A 48 1.49 11.82 7.26
C THR A 48 1.44 10.31 7.48
N MET A 49 2.59 9.62 7.52
CA MET A 49 2.64 8.17 7.74
C MET A 49 1.95 7.71 9.06
N PRO A 50 2.03 8.44 10.20
CA PRO A 50 1.22 8.13 11.38
C PRO A 50 -0.29 8.23 11.15
N GLU A 51 -0.76 9.26 10.43
CA GLU A 51 -2.18 9.44 10.07
C GLU A 51 -2.67 8.32 9.13
N ARG A 52 -1.82 7.84 8.22
CA ARG A 52 -2.11 6.68 7.37
C ARG A 52 -2.21 5.37 8.14
N LEU A 53 -1.41 5.20 9.19
CA LEU A 53 -1.52 4.05 10.09
C LEU A 53 -2.82 4.10 10.90
N GLU A 54 -3.26 5.28 11.34
CA GLU A 54 -4.58 5.47 11.95
C GLU A 54 -5.71 5.16 10.96
N PHE A 55 -5.63 5.67 9.74
CA PHE A 55 -6.59 5.42 8.65
C PHE A 55 -6.72 3.92 8.34
N LEU A 56 -5.59 3.23 8.16
CA LEU A 56 -5.56 1.79 7.88
C LEU A 56 -6.10 0.96 9.06
N THR A 57 -5.79 1.36 10.29
CA THR A 57 -6.31 0.71 11.51
C THR A 57 -7.83 0.88 11.59
N ALA A 58 -8.34 2.10 11.44
CA ALA A 58 -9.77 2.39 11.50
C ALA A 58 -10.57 1.67 10.39
N MET A 59 -10.01 1.57 9.17
CA MET A 59 -10.58 0.75 8.10
C MET A 59 -10.60 -0.75 8.46
N SER A 60 -9.54 -1.26 9.08
CA SER A 60 -9.41 -2.67 9.47
C SER A 60 -10.33 -3.06 10.63
N GLU A 61 -10.49 -2.21 11.62
CA GLU A 61 -11.28 -2.49 12.83
C GLU A 61 -12.78 -2.20 12.66
N GLY A 62 -13.13 -1.25 11.78
CA GLY A 62 -14.51 -0.94 11.43
C GLY A 62 -15.01 -1.71 10.20
N PRO A 63 -15.14 -1.07 9.02
CA PRO A 63 -15.92 -1.60 7.91
C PRO A 63 -15.34 -2.89 7.30
N ALA A 64 -14.03 -3.15 7.39
CA ALA A 64 -13.46 -4.41 6.92
C ALA A 64 -13.75 -5.60 7.86
N ALA A 65 -13.86 -5.35 9.18
CA ALA A 65 -14.25 -6.35 10.16
C ALA A 65 -15.74 -6.69 10.04
N GLU A 66 -16.60 -5.70 9.77
CA GLU A 66 -18.03 -5.90 9.50
C GLU A 66 -18.27 -6.79 8.26
N LEU A 67 -17.46 -6.64 7.21
CA LEU A 67 -17.60 -7.38 5.96
C LEU A 67 -17.31 -8.88 6.06
N ALA A 68 -16.37 -9.26 6.93
CA ALA A 68 -15.92 -10.63 7.09
C ALA A 68 -15.53 -10.84 8.56
N PRO A 69 -16.51 -10.99 9.46
CA PRO A 69 -16.29 -11.08 10.90
C PRO A 69 -15.53 -12.37 11.27
N GLY A 70 -14.69 -12.28 12.30
CA GLY A 70 -13.89 -13.40 12.81
C GLY A 70 -12.57 -13.65 12.08
N TYR A 71 -12.29 -12.95 10.98
CA TYR A 71 -10.96 -12.92 10.36
C TYR A 71 -10.05 -11.89 11.04
N ALA A 72 -8.76 -12.22 11.16
CA ALA A 72 -7.73 -11.32 11.68
C ALA A 72 -7.54 -10.06 10.80
N PRO A 73 -6.92 -8.97 11.33
CA PRO A 73 -6.48 -7.82 10.55
C PRO A 73 -5.57 -8.24 9.39
N ARG A 74 -5.80 -7.68 8.19
CA ARG A 74 -5.32 -8.26 6.90
C ARG A 74 -4.22 -7.45 6.23
N TRP A 75 -3.85 -6.34 6.86
CA TRP A 75 -2.91 -5.35 6.33
C TRP A 75 -1.78 -5.08 7.33
N GLY A 76 -1.49 -6.04 8.21
CA GLY A 76 -0.33 -5.98 9.10
C GLY A 76 0.97 -5.76 8.33
N ASN A 77 1.15 -6.46 7.20
CA ASN A 77 2.26 -6.22 6.28
C ASN A 77 2.40 -4.73 5.89
N ILE A 78 1.30 -4.11 5.42
CA ILE A 78 1.28 -2.71 4.97
C ILE A 78 1.50 -1.76 6.14
N ALA A 79 0.87 -2.01 7.29
CA ALA A 79 1.13 -1.27 8.53
C ALA A 79 2.61 -1.35 8.95
N GLY A 80 3.28 -2.48 8.71
CA GLY A 80 4.73 -2.64 8.91
C GLY A 80 5.56 -1.76 7.98
N ILE A 81 5.16 -1.61 6.72
CA ILE A 81 5.81 -0.71 5.75
C ILE A 81 5.58 0.77 6.10
N ILE A 82 4.35 1.16 6.43
CA ILE A 82 4.03 2.53 6.88
C ILE A 82 4.82 2.87 8.16
N THR A 83 4.93 1.93 9.10
CA THR A 83 5.75 2.10 10.31
C THR A 83 7.24 2.28 9.99
N PHE A 84 7.76 1.54 9.00
CA PHE A 84 9.12 1.73 8.51
C PHE A 84 9.30 3.12 7.89
N PHE A 85 8.40 3.56 7.00
CA PHE A 85 8.50 4.90 6.39
C PHE A 85 8.47 6.01 7.44
N ALA A 86 7.57 5.93 8.43
CA ALA A 86 7.50 6.86 9.55
C ALA A 86 8.78 6.89 10.41
N ALA A 87 9.51 5.77 10.52
CA ALA A 87 10.74 5.68 11.30
C ALA A 87 12.00 6.17 10.56
N HIS A 88 11.90 6.40 9.24
CA HIS A 88 13.01 6.78 8.37
C HIS A 88 12.77 8.12 7.63
N ASP A 89 11.82 8.94 8.11
CA ASP A 89 11.41 10.22 7.51
C ASP A 89 11.07 10.11 6.00
N MET A 90 10.49 8.98 5.60
CA MET A 90 10.08 8.69 4.22
C MET A 90 8.57 8.91 4.03
N GLY A 91 8.17 9.36 2.84
CA GLY A 91 6.75 9.50 2.49
C GLY A 91 6.09 10.80 2.92
N GLU A 92 6.85 11.88 3.06
CA GLU A 92 6.32 13.25 3.14
C GLU A 92 5.35 13.55 1.97
N PRO A 93 4.26 14.31 2.17
CA PRO A 93 3.28 14.62 1.13
C PRO A 93 3.89 15.11 -0.18
N GLY A 94 3.40 14.59 -1.31
CA GLY A 94 3.91 14.91 -2.64
C GLY A 94 5.26 14.26 -3.01
N THR A 95 5.83 13.36 -2.19
CA THR A 95 6.98 12.53 -2.57
C THR A 95 6.57 11.27 -3.36
N TRP A 96 7.52 10.60 -4.02
CA TRP A 96 7.24 9.36 -4.76
C TRP A 96 6.68 8.27 -3.83
N VAL A 97 7.31 8.03 -2.67
CA VAL A 97 6.79 7.10 -1.64
C VAL A 97 5.38 7.48 -1.19
N SER A 98 5.12 8.78 -0.97
CA SER A 98 3.80 9.26 -0.55
C SER A 98 2.69 8.87 -1.53
N TYR A 99 2.87 9.15 -2.82
CA TYR A 99 1.91 8.77 -3.87
C TYR A 99 1.75 7.25 -4.03
N VAL A 100 2.84 6.49 -3.90
CA VAL A 100 2.79 5.02 -3.99
C VAL A 100 1.95 4.42 -2.86
N ASP A 101 2.23 4.79 -1.62
CA ASP A 101 1.50 4.31 -0.45
C ASP A 101 0.05 4.85 -0.39
N ALA A 102 -0.18 6.09 -0.84
CA ALA A 102 -1.54 6.62 -0.99
C ALA A 102 -2.38 5.82 -2.01
N GLY A 103 -1.75 5.34 -3.10
CA GLY A 103 -2.38 4.44 -4.06
C GLY A 103 -2.73 3.06 -3.48
N ILE A 104 -1.91 2.54 -2.56
CA ILE A 104 -2.22 1.31 -1.81
C ILE A 104 -3.47 1.50 -0.94
N LEU A 105 -3.49 2.58 -0.16
CA LEU A 105 -4.56 2.86 0.80
C LEU A 105 -5.89 3.20 0.12
N GLU A 106 -5.88 4.00 -0.95
CA GLU A 106 -7.06 4.23 -1.79
C GLU A 106 -7.60 2.92 -2.39
N GLY A 107 -6.69 2.05 -2.86
CA GLY A 107 -7.02 0.71 -3.33
C GLY A 107 -7.79 -0.09 -2.28
N ILE A 108 -7.32 -0.08 -1.03
CA ILE A 108 -7.95 -0.76 0.10
C ILE A 108 -9.31 -0.11 0.43
N GLU A 109 -9.34 1.20 0.66
CA GLU A 109 -10.54 1.95 1.04
C GLU A 109 -11.69 1.73 0.04
N ARG A 110 -11.40 1.93 -1.24
CA ARG A 110 -12.38 1.75 -2.32
C ARG A 110 -12.75 0.28 -2.50
N GLY A 111 -11.83 -0.65 -2.24
CA GLY A 111 -12.13 -2.08 -2.16
C GLY A 111 -13.14 -2.44 -1.07
N ILE A 112 -12.99 -1.87 0.13
CA ILE A 112 -13.96 -2.00 1.23
C ILE A 112 -15.30 -1.37 0.83
N ALA A 113 -15.29 -0.16 0.26
CA ALA A 113 -16.50 0.55 -0.17
C ALA A 113 -17.33 -0.28 -1.16
N ILE A 114 -16.67 -0.92 -2.14
CA ILE A 114 -17.29 -1.75 -3.17
C ILE A 114 -17.80 -3.07 -2.57
N ALA A 115 -16.99 -3.76 -1.75
CA ALA A 115 -17.41 -5.00 -1.09
C ALA A 115 -18.60 -4.82 -0.14
N ALA A 116 -18.73 -3.64 0.47
CA ALA A 116 -19.85 -3.23 1.32
C ALA A 116 -21.07 -2.68 0.57
N GLY A 117 -21.01 -2.56 -0.77
CA GLY A 117 -22.08 -1.95 -1.57
C GLY A 117 -22.30 -0.46 -1.26
N ARG A 118 -21.31 0.21 -0.65
CA ARG A 118 -21.34 1.63 -0.29
C ARG A 118 -20.92 2.55 -1.45
N GLY A 119 -20.30 1.99 -2.49
CA GLY A 119 -19.97 2.69 -3.72
C GLY A 119 -19.53 1.71 -4.82
N THR A 120 -19.39 2.21 -6.05
CA THR A 120 -18.92 1.42 -7.21
C THR A 120 -17.72 2.03 -7.92
N ASP A 121 -17.36 3.27 -7.58
CA ASP A 121 -16.24 3.99 -8.18
C ASP A 121 -14.89 3.55 -7.59
N THR A 122 -13.84 3.56 -8.40
CA THR A 122 -12.48 3.13 -8.01
C THR A 122 -11.45 4.26 -8.03
N PHE A 123 -11.86 5.51 -8.30
CA PHE A 123 -10.99 6.64 -8.64
C PHE A 123 -9.98 6.39 -9.78
N GLY A 124 -10.15 5.32 -10.56
CA GLY A 124 -9.21 4.88 -11.60
C GLY A 124 -8.16 3.86 -11.11
N ASN A 125 -8.18 3.51 -9.83
CA ASN A 125 -7.27 2.55 -9.21
C ASN A 125 -7.71 1.10 -9.50
N PRO A 126 -6.92 0.29 -10.22
CA PRO A 126 -7.26 -1.11 -10.52
C PRO A 126 -7.21 -2.00 -9.27
N GLY A 127 -6.45 -1.62 -8.24
CA GLY A 127 -6.38 -2.32 -6.97
C GLY A 127 -7.73 -2.40 -6.25
N SER A 128 -8.57 -1.38 -6.36
CA SER A 128 -9.88 -1.33 -5.67
C SER A 128 -10.80 -2.48 -6.05
N ALA A 129 -10.87 -2.84 -7.33
CA ALA A 129 -11.71 -3.97 -7.78
C ALA A 129 -11.17 -5.32 -7.29
N LEU A 130 -9.83 -5.46 -7.19
CA LEU A 130 -9.18 -6.67 -6.69
C LEU A 130 -9.31 -6.80 -5.18
N TRP A 131 -9.18 -5.71 -4.42
CA TRP A 131 -9.44 -5.70 -2.97
C TRP A 131 -10.90 -6.00 -2.66
N ALA A 132 -11.85 -5.46 -3.41
CA ALA A 132 -13.26 -5.81 -3.28
C ALA A 132 -13.51 -7.31 -3.51
N SER A 133 -12.92 -7.86 -4.58
CA SER A 133 -12.97 -9.30 -4.88
C SER A 133 -12.36 -10.14 -3.75
N TYR A 134 -11.18 -9.78 -3.25
CA TYR A 134 -10.52 -10.43 -2.11
C TYR A 134 -11.43 -10.44 -0.86
N LEU A 135 -12.00 -9.29 -0.49
CA LEU A 135 -12.87 -9.17 0.69
C LEU A 135 -14.16 -9.99 0.56
N MET A 136 -14.82 -9.98 -0.59
CA MET A 136 -16.01 -10.80 -0.84
C MET A 136 -15.69 -12.29 -0.80
N ARG A 137 -14.63 -12.74 -1.49
CA ARG A 137 -14.20 -14.15 -1.50
C ARG A 137 -13.74 -14.63 -0.12
N LEU A 138 -13.22 -13.74 0.73
CA LEU A 138 -12.87 -14.07 2.11
C LEU A 138 -14.13 -14.20 3.00
N ARG A 139 -15.09 -13.27 2.88
CA ARG A 139 -16.41 -13.40 3.52
C ARG A 139 -17.11 -14.71 3.15
N ASP A 140 -17.05 -15.06 1.87
CA ASP A 140 -17.76 -16.21 1.30
C ASP A 140 -16.99 -17.55 1.51
N GLY A 141 -15.84 -17.52 2.21
CA GLY A 141 -15.09 -18.72 2.62
C GLY A 141 -14.19 -19.34 1.54
N GLU A 142 -14.06 -18.70 0.37
CA GLU A 142 -13.29 -19.21 -0.76
C GLU A 142 -11.77 -19.11 -0.59
N LEU A 143 -11.31 -18.27 0.36
CA LEU A 143 -9.88 -18.00 0.62
C LEU A 143 -9.35 -18.75 1.85
N THR A 144 -9.94 -19.91 2.18
CA THR A 144 -9.47 -20.79 3.28
C THR A 144 -8.13 -21.47 2.98
N GLY A 145 -7.75 -21.60 1.71
CA GLY A 145 -6.45 -22.15 1.30
C GLY A 145 -5.39 -21.05 1.12
N ARG A 146 -4.27 -21.15 1.84
CA ARG A 146 -3.19 -20.14 1.86
C ARG A 146 -2.74 -19.69 0.46
N ALA A 147 -2.47 -20.62 -0.45
CA ALA A 147 -2.05 -20.26 -1.82
C ALA A 147 -3.10 -19.43 -2.61
N ALA A 148 -4.40 -19.65 -2.37
CA ALA A 148 -5.47 -18.88 -3.01
C ALA A 148 -5.63 -17.50 -2.36
N HIS A 149 -5.52 -17.44 -1.03
CA HIS A 149 -5.51 -16.22 -0.23
C HIS A 149 -4.35 -15.30 -0.63
N ASP A 150 -3.12 -15.80 -0.56
CA ASP A 150 -1.89 -15.06 -0.78
C ASP A 150 -1.79 -14.50 -2.20
N ARG A 151 -2.24 -15.30 -3.17
CA ARG A 151 -2.37 -14.86 -4.55
C ARG A 151 -3.36 -13.70 -4.69
N ALA A 152 -4.57 -13.83 -4.14
CA ALA A 152 -5.60 -12.78 -4.24
C ALA A 152 -5.16 -11.48 -3.55
N TRP A 153 -4.51 -11.58 -2.38
CA TRP A 153 -3.96 -10.43 -1.66
C TRP A 153 -2.83 -9.75 -2.45
N SER A 154 -1.86 -10.53 -2.96
CA SER A 154 -0.68 -9.99 -3.67
C SER A 154 -0.95 -9.50 -5.09
N GLU A 155 -2.04 -9.95 -5.74
CA GLU A 155 -2.53 -9.37 -6.99
C GLU A 155 -3.22 -8.02 -6.72
N ALA A 156 -3.99 -7.90 -5.63
CA ALA A 156 -4.65 -6.66 -5.24
C ALA A 156 -3.68 -5.56 -4.78
N GLU A 157 -2.71 -5.92 -3.92
CA GLU A 157 -1.68 -5.01 -3.43
C GLU A 157 -0.80 -4.50 -4.58
N GLN A 158 -0.30 -5.38 -5.45
CA GLN A 158 0.46 -5.00 -6.66
C GLN A 158 -0.27 -3.94 -7.50
N ALA A 159 -1.54 -4.18 -7.82
CA ALA A 159 -2.27 -3.29 -8.72
C ALA A 159 -2.50 -1.90 -8.10
N ALA A 160 -2.66 -1.83 -6.78
CA ALA A 160 -2.78 -0.57 -6.04
C ALA A 160 -1.42 0.17 -5.98
N THR A 161 -0.33 -0.57 -5.77
CA THR A 161 1.05 -0.06 -5.79
C THR A 161 1.45 0.46 -7.17
N ASP A 162 1.23 -0.32 -8.24
CA ASP A 162 1.50 0.06 -9.63
C ASP A 162 0.71 1.32 -10.05
N HIS A 163 -0.49 1.50 -9.50
CA HIS A 163 -1.28 2.71 -9.69
C HIS A 163 -0.63 3.92 -9.03
N GLY A 164 -0.24 3.82 -7.76
CA GLY A 164 0.47 4.90 -7.05
C GLY A 164 1.80 5.26 -7.73
N VAL A 165 2.57 4.28 -8.22
CA VAL A 165 3.77 4.51 -9.06
C VAL A 165 3.41 5.26 -10.34
N THR A 166 2.35 4.85 -11.02
CA THR A 166 1.87 5.51 -12.25
C THR A 166 1.47 6.96 -11.99
N VAL A 167 0.80 7.25 -10.87
CA VAL A 167 0.43 8.61 -10.47
C VAL A 167 1.67 9.45 -10.19
N ALA A 168 2.60 8.95 -9.35
CA ALA A 168 3.86 9.62 -9.04
C ALA A 168 4.65 9.98 -10.32
N GLU A 169 4.90 9.00 -11.19
CA GLU A 169 5.75 9.17 -12.37
C GLU A 169 5.08 9.88 -13.55
N ARG A 170 3.80 9.60 -13.81
CA ARG A 170 3.11 10.05 -15.04
C ARG A 170 2.24 11.28 -14.84
N VAL A 171 1.69 11.48 -13.64
CA VAL A 171 0.86 12.65 -13.32
C VAL A 171 1.71 13.75 -12.67
N HIS A 172 2.58 13.39 -11.73
CA HIS A 172 3.39 14.34 -10.97
C HIS A 172 4.85 14.47 -11.44
N GLY A 173 5.32 13.59 -12.34
CA GLY A 173 6.67 13.67 -12.92
C GLY A 173 7.79 13.33 -11.93
N LEU A 174 7.46 12.64 -10.83
CA LEU A 174 8.39 12.24 -9.78
C LEU A 174 9.03 10.91 -10.13
N ALA A 175 10.37 10.86 -10.12
CA ALA A 175 11.11 9.62 -10.27
C ALA A 175 11.57 9.11 -8.89
N PRO A 176 11.60 7.78 -8.65
CA PRO A 176 12.19 7.24 -7.44
C PRO A 176 13.70 7.50 -7.41
N SER A 177 14.22 7.80 -6.23
CA SER A 177 15.66 7.71 -5.94
C SER A 177 16.15 6.26 -6.10
N GLY A 178 17.46 6.07 -6.20
CA GLY A 178 18.05 4.73 -6.26
C GLY A 178 17.73 3.87 -5.03
N MET A 179 17.51 4.50 -3.87
CA MET A 179 17.05 3.86 -2.63
C MET A 179 15.60 3.38 -2.77
N GLU A 180 14.67 4.27 -3.13
CA GLU A 180 13.25 3.95 -3.34
C GLU A 180 13.06 2.88 -4.42
N GLN A 181 13.86 2.91 -5.50
CA GLN A 181 13.82 1.90 -6.56
C GLN A 181 14.31 0.51 -6.10
N ARG A 182 15.32 0.45 -5.22
CA ARG A 182 15.79 -0.82 -4.61
C ARG A 182 14.78 -1.35 -3.59
N PHE A 183 14.18 -0.47 -2.81
CA PHE A 183 13.06 -0.82 -1.93
C PHE A 183 11.85 -1.35 -2.72
N PHE A 184 11.49 -0.70 -3.82
CA PHE A 184 10.43 -1.15 -4.72
C PHE A 184 10.73 -2.56 -5.26
N ALA A 185 11.96 -2.82 -5.74
CA ALA A 185 12.39 -4.14 -6.17
C ALA A 185 12.34 -5.20 -5.04
N TYR A 186 12.54 -4.83 -3.78
CA TYR A 186 12.28 -5.72 -2.65
C TYR A 186 10.79 -6.03 -2.47
N SER A 187 9.90 -5.04 -2.57
CA SER A 187 8.46 -5.28 -2.49
C SER A 187 7.93 -6.19 -3.63
N GLU A 188 8.48 -6.05 -4.85
CA GLU A 188 8.26 -6.98 -5.96
C GLU A 188 8.71 -8.41 -5.60
N PHE A 189 9.89 -8.55 -5.00
CA PHE A 189 10.39 -9.86 -4.55
C PHE A 189 9.51 -10.46 -3.45
N TYR A 190 9.06 -9.67 -2.48
CA TYR A 190 8.13 -10.10 -1.44
C TYR A 190 6.82 -10.64 -2.04
N ARG A 191 6.19 -9.86 -2.94
CA ARG A 191 5.00 -10.28 -3.69
C ARG A 191 5.25 -11.55 -4.50
N TRP A 192 6.42 -11.71 -5.11
CA TRP A 192 6.78 -12.93 -5.83
C TRP A 192 6.89 -14.15 -4.90
N VAL A 193 7.50 -14.04 -3.72
CA VAL A 193 7.58 -15.13 -2.73
C VAL A 193 6.18 -15.51 -2.24
N LEU A 194 5.35 -14.51 -1.93
CA LEU A 194 3.95 -14.67 -1.49
C LEU A 194 3.10 -15.42 -2.55
N ARG A 195 3.25 -15.10 -3.84
CA ARG A 195 2.54 -15.79 -4.94
C ARG A 195 3.02 -17.22 -5.22
N ASN A 196 4.34 -17.44 -5.17
CA ASN A 196 4.96 -18.65 -5.75
C ASN A 196 5.38 -19.69 -4.70
N ARG A 197 5.45 -19.33 -3.42
CA ARG A 197 5.89 -20.17 -2.29
C ARG A 197 7.02 -21.16 -2.69
N PRO A 198 8.22 -20.67 -3.05
CA PRO A 198 9.25 -21.52 -3.61
C PRO A 198 9.65 -22.64 -2.64
N THR A 199 9.47 -23.89 -3.07
CA THR A 199 9.66 -25.12 -2.25
C THR A 199 11.05 -25.28 -1.64
N LEU A 200 12.06 -24.59 -2.18
CA LEU A 200 13.40 -24.51 -1.59
C LEU A 200 13.39 -23.85 -0.19
N LEU A 201 12.40 -23.01 0.14
CA LEU A 201 12.28 -22.40 1.45
C LEU A 201 11.67 -23.31 2.51
N ASP A 202 10.81 -24.27 2.11
CA ASP A 202 10.32 -25.30 3.02
C ASP A 202 11.49 -26.21 3.51
N VAL A 203 12.67 -26.16 2.88
CA VAL A 203 13.89 -26.85 3.36
C VAL A 203 14.56 -26.11 4.54
N VAL A 204 14.46 -24.78 4.59
CA VAL A 204 15.03 -23.96 5.67
C VAL A 204 14.18 -24.06 6.95
N SER A 205 12.89 -24.34 6.79
CA SER A 205 11.98 -24.62 7.89
C SER A 205 10.94 -25.67 7.49
N PRO A 206 11.27 -26.98 7.56
CA PRO A 206 10.33 -28.03 7.21
C PRO A 206 9.06 -27.93 8.05
N GLY A 207 7.90 -28.00 7.39
CA GLY A 207 6.61 -28.06 8.05
C GLY A 207 6.40 -29.39 8.79
N ALA A 208 5.34 -29.42 9.60
CA ALA A 208 4.96 -30.56 10.42
C ALA A 208 4.82 -31.86 9.60
N ARG A 209 5.36 -32.96 10.11
CA ARG A 209 5.15 -34.29 9.51
C ARG A 209 3.72 -34.79 9.73
N PRO A 210 3.24 -35.79 8.97
CA PRO A 210 1.95 -36.41 9.22
C PRO A 210 1.82 -36.90 10.67
N GLY A 211 0.88 -36.32 11.42
CA GLY A 211 0.65 -36.61 12.85
C GLY A 211 1.30 -35.64 13.85
N GLU A 212 2.15 -34.72 13.39
CA GLU A 212 2.68 -33.62 14.22
C GLU A 212 1.70 -32.42 14.23
N ARG A 213 1.80 -31.54 15.23
CA ARG A 213 0.99 -30.31 15.31
C ARG A 213 1.43 -29.33 14.22
N PHE A 214 0.53 -28.43 13.78
CA PHE A 214 0.88 -27.33 12.88
C PHE A 214 2.16 -26.62 13.33
N GLN A 215 3.11 -26.50 12.42
CA GLN A 215 4.37 -25.80 12.63
C GLN A 215 4.40 -24.61 11.66
N LEU A 216 4.44 -23.41 12.23
CA LEU A 216 4.68 -22.18 11.48
C LEU A 216 6.04 -22.30 10.79
N THR A 217 6.08 -22.25 9.45
CA THR A 217 7.34 -22.23 8.71
C THR A 217 7.86 -20.80 8.58
N PHE A 218 9.15 -20.63 8.27
CA PHE A 218 9.71 -19.31 7.96
C PHE A 218 8.96 -18.63 6.80
N VAL A 219 8.53 -19.36 5.77
CA VAL A 219 7.74 -18.78 4.67
C VAL A 219 6.37 -18.34 5.17
N ASP A 220 5.70 -19.21 5.93
CA ASP A 220 4.36 -18.93 6.45
C ASP A 220 4.34 -17.74 7.41
N TRP A 221 5.43 -17.51 8.15
CA TRP A 221 5.65 -16.32 8.98
C TRP A 221 6.05 -15.09 8.14
N PHE A 222 7.03 -15.22 7.25
CA PHE A 222 7.53 -14.10 6.44
C PHE A 222 6.44 -13.50 5.55
N THR A 223 5.61 -14.36 4.97
CA THR A 223 4.50 -14.00 4.08
C THR A 223 3.17 -13.88 4.83
N ASP A 224 3.18 -13.77 6.16
CA ASP A 224 1.96 -13.52 6.95
C ASP A 224 1.55 -12.05 6.82
N VAL A 225 0.52 -11.79 6.00
CA VAL A 225 0.00 -10.44 5.77
C VAL A 225 -0.69 -9.82 6.99
N THR A 226 -1.01 -10.64 8.01
CA THR A 226 -1.56 -10.18 9.29
C THR A 226 -0.49 -9.66 10.25
N ASN A 227 0.78 -10.02 10.00
CA ASN A 227 1.91 -9.70 10.87
C ASN A 227 2.74 -8.52 10.33
N PRO A 228 2.91 -7.41 11.08
CA PRO A 228 3.72 -6.27 10.65
C PRO A 228 5.23 -6.49 10.76
N VAL A 229 5.68 -7.47 11.55
CA VAL A 229 7.11 -7.63 11.87
C VAL A 229 7.96 -8.02 10.65
N PRO A 230 7.60 -9.02 9.82
CA PRO A 230 8.42 -9.41 8.67
C PRO A 230 8.54 -8.29 7.64
N ALA A 231 7.47 -7.53 7.44
CA ALA A 231 7.43 -6.41 6.49
C ALA A 231 8.35 -5.27 6.95
N ARG A 232 8.17 -4.79 8.20
CA ARG A 232 9.00 -3.72 8.78
C ARG A 232 10.48 -4.09 8.86
N ARG A 233 10.79 -5.25 9.45
CA ARG A 233 12.17 -5.72 9.62
C ARG A 233 12.82 -6.08 8.28
N GLY A 234 12.02 -6.53 7.33
CA GLY A 234 12.46 -6.73 5.95
C GLY A 234 12.76 -5.40 5.24
N ALA A 235 11.94 -4.37 5.45
CA ALA A 235 12.18 -3.02 4.93
C ALA A 235 13.46 -2.39 5.48
N GLU A 236 13.74 -2.56 6.78
CA GLU A 236 15.01 -2.16 7.41
C GLU A 236 16.22 -2.82 6.71
N LEU A 237 16.18 -4.14 6.48
CA LEU A 237 17.23 -4.81 5.71
C LEU A 237 17.26 -4.39 4.23
N ALA A 238 16.11 -4.08 3.62
CA ALA A 238 16.05 -3.58 2.24
C ALA A 238 16.78 -2.23 2.12
N LEU A 239 16.62 -1.37 3.11
CA LEU A 239 17.31 -0.08 3.20
C LEU A 239 18.81 -0.28 3.40
N ASP A 240 19.23 -1.07 4.40
CA ASP A 240 20.63 -1.41 4.64
C ASP A 240 21.30 -1.95 3.35
N LEU A 241 20.68 -2.93 2.70
CA LEU A 241 21.16 -3.51 1.43
C LEU A 241 21.04 -2.56 0.24
N ALA A 242 20.21 -1.52 0.32
CA ALA A 242 20.12 -0.49 -0.71
C ALA A 242 21.22 0.57 -0.54
N GLU A 243 21.87 0.70 0.62
CA GLU A 243 23.05 1.56 0.79
C GLU A 243 24.34 0.90 0.29
N PHE A 244 24.41 -0.44 0.32
CA PHE A 244 25.52 -1.20 -0.26
C PHE A 244 25.27 -1.58 -1.72
N ASP A 245 26.12 -1.11 -2.63
CA ASP A 245 25.98 -1.24 -4.09
C ASP A 245 26.19 -2.69 -4.62
N ALA A 246 25.23 -3.56 -4.33
CA ALA A 246 25.24 -4.98 -4.69
C ALA A 246 24.77 -5.19 -6.15
N ALA A 247 25.74 -5.22 -7.07
CA ALA A 247 25.50 -5.46 -8.50
C ALA A 247 24.65 -6.73 -8.77
N GLY A 248 23.59 -6.58 -9.56
CA GLY A 248 22.53 -7.59 -9.71
C GLY A 248 22.79 -8.73 -10.71
N GLY A 249 21.93 -9.75 -10.63
CA GLY A 249 21.85 -10.91 -11.53
C GLY A 249 21.01 -12.01 -10.87
N LEU A 250 20.44 -12.98 -11.60
CA LEU A 250 19.47 -13.95 -11.04
C LEU A 250 19.98 -14.83 -9.87
N GLY A 251 21.31 -14.92 -9.68
CA GLY A 251 21.89 -15.52 -8.47
C GLY A 251 21.61 -14.71 -7.18
N SER A 252 21.21 -13.44 -7.31
CA SER A 252 20.89 -12.56 -6.18
C SER A 252 19.64 -12.99 -5.44
N GLY A 253 18.62 -13.56 -6.11
CA GLY A 253 17.34 -13.88 -5.47
C GLY A 253 17.49 -14.82 -4.27
N LEU A 254 18.31 -15.87 -4.39
CA LEU A 254 18.61 -16.78 -3.28
C LEU A 254 19.57 -16.19 -2.24
N VAL A 255 20.49 -15.30 -2.66
CA VAL A 255 21.44 -14.64 -1.74
C VAL A 255 20.73 -13.59 -0.88
N VAL A 256 19.88 -12.77 -1.49
CA VAL A 256 18.95 -11.85 -0.83
C VAL A 256 18.08 -12.66 0.13
N LEU A 257 17.37 -13.67 -0.36
CA LEU A 257 16.50 -14.51 0.47
C LEU A 257 17.23 -15.17 1.65
N HIS A 258 18.49 -15.58 1.48
CA HIS A 258 19.33 -16.08 2.57
C HIS A 258 19.71 -14.99 3.57
N ALA A 259 20.09 -13.79 3.11
CA ALA A 259 20.36 -12.65 3.97
C ALA A 259 19.12 -12.26 4.80
N TYR A 260 17.93 -12.24 4.17
CA TYR A 260 16.64 -12.04 4.85
C TYR A 260 16.36 -13.14 5.87
N ALA A 261 16.54 -14.42 5.50
CA ALA A 261 16.33 -15.53 6.43
C ALA A 261 17.27 -15.48 7.65
N VAL A 262 18.53 -15.07 7.47
CA VAL A 262 19.50 -14.90 8.57
C VAL A 262 19.15 -13.69 9.44
N TYR A 263 18.85 -12.54 8.83
CA TYR A 263 18.51 -11.30 9.55
C TYR A 263 17.22 -11.42 10.36
N LEU A 264 16.20 -12.06 9.78
CA LEU A 264 14.87 -12.25 10.38
C LEU A 264 14.78 -13.50 11.27
N ALA A 265 15.81 -14.35 11.32
CA ALA A 265 15.81 -15.55 12.15
C ALA A 265 15.50 -15.30 13.64
N PRO A 266 16.00 -14.23 14.31
CA PRO A 266 15.66 -13.95 15.70
C PRO A 266 14.18 -13.64 15.90
N ASP A 267 13.59 -12.82 15.02
CA ASP A 267 12.18 -12.43 15.04
C ASP A 267 11.26 -13.64 14.77
N TYR A 268 11.62 -14.48 13.80
CA TYR A 268 10.95 -15.75 13.51
C TYR A 268 11.04 -16.74 14.68
N LEU A 269 12.22 -16.93 15.27
CA LEU A 269 12.42 -17.85 16.41
C LEU A 269 11.73 -17.36 17.68
N ALA A 270 11.48 -16.06 17.82
CA ALA A 270 10.62 -15.52 18.88
C ALA A 270 9.15 -15.88 18.61
N ALA A 271 8.65 -15.66 17.39
CA ALA A 271 7.28 -15.98 17.00
C ALA A 271 6.92 -17.48 17.13
N VAL A 272 7.86 -18.38 16.82
CA VAL A 272 7.67 -19.84 16.98
C VAL A 272 7.61 -20.30 18.45
N ARG A 273 8.02 -19.45 19.40
CA ARG A 273 8.04 -19.75 20.85
C ARG A 273 6.90 -19.11 21.64
N ALA A 274 6.12 -18.23 21.02
CA ALA A 274 4.98 -17.52 21.62
C ALA A 274 3.72 -18.40 21.65
#